data_AF-A0A967F7N4-F1
#
_entry.id   AF-A0A967F7N4-F1
#
_cell.length_a   1.000
_cell.length_b   1.000
_cell.length_c   1.000
_cell.angle_alpha   90.00
_cell.angle_beta   90.00
_cell.angle_gamma   90.00
#
_symmetry.space_group_name_H-M   'P 1'
#
loop_
_entity.id
_entity.type
_entity.pdbx_description
1 polymer ?
#
loop_
_entity_poly.entity_id
_entity_poly.type
_entity_poly.pdbx_seq_one_letter_code
_entity_poly.pdbx_strand_id
1 'polypeptide(L)'
;LDDASAAERPLVAALAEDRLDDPALARLHEFPYLNSVARTTCVATMLEGGHAVNALPQTARANINCRIVPQSNPDDVYDRLLALVEPHGGALTKSWHPMHSPPSAVNEGLFYALEETSGSLWGEIPVVPVMETGATDAAYTRNAGIPTYGVSGLEWDISEEDRAHGRDERVGIGALYRSGEFWYRLTRKLAAEN
;
A
#
# COMPACT_ATOMS: atom_id res chain seq x y z
N LEU A 1 -1.59 -15.12 -15.71
CA LEU A 1 -0.48 -14.48 -14.99
C LEU A 1 0.77 -14.25 -15.87
N ASP A 2 0.80 -14.71 -17.13
CA ASP A 2 2.02 -14.63 -17.94
C ASP A 2 2.31 -13.27 -18.63
N ASP A 3 1.31 -12.42 -18.89
CA ASP A 3 1.55 -11.22 -19.72
C ASP A 3 1.99 -9.97 -18.92
N ALA A 4 1.56 -9.82 -17.67
CA ALA A 4 2.02 -8.72 -16.80
C ALA A 4 3.46 -8.92 -16.27
N SER A 5 3.97 -10.17 -16.26
CA SER A 5 5.20 -10.52 -15.54
C SER A 5 6.50 -10.20 -16.28
N ALA A 6 6.52 -10.12 -17.61
CA ALA A 6 7.78 -9.96 -18.35
C ALA A 6 8.31 -8.53 -18.32
N ALA A 7 7.40 -7.55 -18.45
CA ALA A 7 7.76 -6.13 -18.48
C ALA A 7 8.15 -5.58 -17.11
N GLU A 8 7.64 -6.17 -16.03
CA GLU A 8 7.93 -5.79 -14.64
C GLU A 8 9.25 -6.36 -14.11
N ARG A 9 9.70 -7.52 -14.62
CA ARG A 9 10.90 -8.23 -14.14
C ARG A 9 12.14 -7.33 -13.99
N PRO A 10 12.51 -6.48 -14.96
CA PRO A 10 13.66 -5.59 -14.81
C PRO A 10 13.49 -4.57 -13.68
N LEU A 11 12.27 -4.06 -13.48
CA LEU A 11 11.97 -3.12 -12.40
C LEU A 11 12.05 -3.81 -11.03
N VAL A 12 11.44 -4.99 -10.90
CA VAL A 12 11.46 -5.76 -9.66
C VAL A 12 12.89 -6.16 -9.30
N ALA A 13 13.70 -6.59 -10.27
CA ALA A 13 15.11 -6.90 -10.05
C ALA A 13 15.91 -5.66 -9.58
N ALA A 14 15.71 -4.50 -10.23
CA ALA A 14 16.36 -3.26 -9.82
C ALA A 14 15.96 -2.83 -8.40
N LEU A 15 14.68 -2.91 -8.05
CA LEU A 15 14.19 -2.59 -6.70
C LEU A 15 14.72 -3.58 -5.65
N ALA A 16 14.76 -4.87 -5.95
CA ALA A 16 15.23 -5.91 -5.03
C ALA A 16 16.73 -5.80 -4.74
N GLU A 17 17.52 -5.30 -5.70
CA GLU A 17 18.96 -5.11 -5.58
C GLU A 17 19.36 -3.66 -5.21
N ASP A 18 18.38 -2.80 -4.89
CA ASP A 18 18.58 -1.37 -4.56
C ASP A 18 19.36 -0.57 -5.63
N ARG A 19 19.17 -0.93 -6.90
CA ARG A 19 19.79 -0.25 -8.05
C ARG A 19 18.96 0.95 -8.49
N LEU A 20 18.93 2.00 -7.66
CA LEU A 20 18.06 3.16 -7.86
C LEU A 20 18.37 4.01 -9.10
N ASP A 21 19.55 3.83 -9.70
CA ASP A 21 19.99 4.46 -10.94
C ASP A 21 19.68 3.62 -12.20
N ASP A 22 19.10 2.43 -12.05
CA ASP A 22 18.77 1.54 -13.15
C ASP A 22 17.74 2.20 -14.10
N PRO A 23 18.01 2.28 -15.42
CA PRO A 23 17.12 2.91 -16.38
C PRO A 23 15.73 2.23 -16.47
N ALA A 24 15.60 0.97 -16.03
CA ALA A 24 14.30 0.31 -15.94
C ALA A 24 13.32 1.07 -15.02
N LEU A 25 13.83 1.71 -13.97
CA LEU A 25 13.01 2.46 -13.01
C LEU A 25 12.37 3.72 -13.61
N ALA A 26 12.86 4.21 -14.75
CA ALA A 26 12.22 5.32 -15.47
C ALA A 26 10.77 4.98 -15.87
N ARG A 27 10.49 3.70 -16.11
CA ARG A 27 9.16 3.19 -16.48
C ARG A 27 8.30 2.81 -15.28
N LEU A 28 8.75 3.01 -14.05
CA LEU A 28 8.00 2.65 -12.84
C LEU A 28 6.59 3.22 -12.84
N HIS A 29 6.42 4.45 -13.33
CA HIS A 29 5.13 5.12 -13.44
C HIS A 29 4.10 4.42 -14.34
N GLU A 30 4.54 3.54 -15.25
CA GLU A 30 3.67 2.76 -16.13
C GLU A 30 2.99 1.59 -15.40
N PHE A 31 3.48 1.23 -14.21
CA PHE A 31 2.97 0.13 -13.38
C PHE A 31 2.36 0.69 -12.09
N PRO A 32 1.04 0.96 -12.05
CA PRO A 32 0.43 1.70 -10.94
C PRO A 32 0.68 1.10 -9.56
N TYR A 33 0.61 -0.23 -9.44
CA TYR A 33 0.88 -0.92 -8.17
C TYR A 33 2.34 -0.73 -7.73
N LEU A 34 3.31 -1.11 -8.57
CA LEU A 34 4.74 -0.95 -8.26
C LEU A 34 5.10 0.52 -7.97
N ASN A 35 4.56 1.46 -8.76
CA ASN A 35 4.77 2.89 -8.54
C ASN A 35 4.31 3.37 -7.16
N SER A 36 3.23 2.78 -6.64
CA SER A 36 2.66 3.17 -5.35
C SER A 36 3.40 2.58 -4.14
N VAL A 37 4.02 1.41 -4.28
CA VAL A 37 4.73 0.73 -3.18
C VAL A 37 6.25 0.99 -3.18
N ALA A 38 6.82 1.40 -4.31
CA ALA A 38 8.27 1.63 -4.44
C ALA A 38 8.69 3.07 -4.12
N ARG A 39 7.79 4.06 -4.17
CA ARG A 39 8.12 5.46 -3.87
C ARG A 39 6.94 6.24 -3.33
N THR A 40 7.24 7.34 -2.63
CA THR A 40 6.19 8.31 -2.24
C THR A 40 5.57 8.92 -3.50
N THR A 41 4.24 8.91 -3.57
CA THR A 41 3.48 9.52 -4.67
C THR A 41 2.51 10.55 -4.12
N CYS A 42 2.30 11.65 -4.85
CA CYS A 42 1.35 12.71 -4.50
C CYS A 42 0.52 13.07 -5.73
N VAL A 43 -0.80 13.12 -5.57
CA VAL A 43 -1.75 13.38 -6.67
C VAL A 43 -2.74 14.45 -6.22
N ALA A 44 -3.06 15.39 -7.12
CA ALA A 44 -4.17 16.33 -6.90
C ALA A 44 -5.50 15.59 -7.08
N THR A 45 -6.27 15.43 -6.00
CA THR A 45 -7.54 14.69 -6.02
C THR A 45 -8.77 15.59 -6.10
N MET A 46 -8.62 16.89 -5.80
CA MET A 46 -9.66 17.90 -5.97
C MET A 46 -9.03 19.21 -6.45
N LEU A 47 -9.71 19.91 -7.35
CA LEU A 47 -9.30 21.20 -7.90
C LEU A 47 -10.50 22.17 -7.90
N GLU A 48 -10.27 23.38 -7.43
CA GLU A 48 -11.26 24.47 -7.40
C GLU A 48 -10.62 25.76 -7.94
N GLY A 49 -11.35 26.51 -8.77
CA GLY A 49 -10.89 27.79 -9.29
C GLY A 49 -11.94 28.51 -10.15
N GLY A 50 -12.15 29.80 -9.86
CA GLY A 50 -13.13 30.64 -10.56
C GLY A 50 -14.58 30.38 -10.15
N HIS A 51 -15.47 31.32 -10.51
CA HIS A 51 -16.90 31.22 -10.20
C HIS A 51 -17.82 31.69 -11.35
N ALA A 52 -17.26 32.19 -12.45
CA ALA A 52 -18.00 32.70 -13.59
C ALA A 52 -17.20 32.52 -14.89
N VAL A 53 -17.91 32.29 -16.00
CA VAL A 53 -17.32 32.01 -17.32
C VAL A 53 -16.59 33.20 -17.95
N ASN A 54 -16.86 34.41 -17.46
CA ASN A 54 -16.34 35.67 -17.99
C ASN A 54 -15.49 36.45 -16.96
N ALA A 55 -15.10 35.83 -15.84
CA ALA A 55 -14.27 36.45 -14.81
C ALA A 55 -12.96 35.68 -14.63
N LEU A 56 -11.85 36.41 -14.52
CA LEU A 56 -10.55 35.82 -14.21
C LEU A 56 -10.53 35.34 -12.75
N PRO A 57 -10.15 34.08 -12.48
CA PRO A 57 -10.09 33.55 -11.12
C PRO A 57 -9.04 34.29 -10.29
N GLN A 58 -9.41 34.68 -9.07
CA GLN A 58 -8.49 35.33 -8.12
C GLN A 58 -7.71 34.30 -7.28
N THR A 59 -8.23 33.08 -7.15
CA THR A 59 -7.63 31.99 -6.37
C THR A 59 -7.84 30.66 -7.07
N ALA A 60 -6.88 29.74 -6.89
CA ALA A 60 -7.01 28.33 -7.22
C ALA A 60 -6.61 27.50 -6.00
N ARG A 61 -7.31 26.39 -5.76
CA ARG A 61 -7.03 25.47 -4.67
C ARG A 61 -6.96 24.04 -5.19
N ALA A 62 -6.02 23.28 -4.65
CA ALA A 62 -5.92 21.84 -4.87
C ALA A 62 -5.89 21.09 -3.54
N ASN A 63 -6.56 19.94 -3.47
CA ASN A 63 -6.29 18.95 -2.43
C ASN A 63 -5.26 17.96 -2.98
N ILE A 64 -4.10 17.86 -2.33
CA ILE A 64 -3.05 16.90 -2.69
C ILE A 64 -3.11 15.74 -1.71
N ASN A 65 -3.37 14.53 -2.23
CA ASN A 65 -3.28 13.30 -1.47
C ASN A 65 -1.93 12.63 -1.74
N CYS A 66 -1.16 12.39 -0.69
CA CYS A 66 0.12 11.71 -0.78
C CYS A 66 0.05 10.31 -0.17
N ARG A 67 0.56 9.31 -0.89
CA ARG A 67 0.87 7.98 -0.38
C ARG A 67 2.37 7.97 -0.06
N ILE A 68 2.69 8.05 1.22
CA ILE A 68 4.05 8.21 1.73
C ILE A 68 4.58 6.84 2.12
N VAL A 69 5.73 6.44 1.57
CA VAL A 69 6.34 5.15 1.93
C VAL A 69 6.86 5.19 3.37
N PRO A 70 6.87 4.06 4.11
CA PRO A 70 7.21 4.05 5.54
C PRO A 70 8.60 4.59 5.89
N GLN A 71 9.53 4.58 4.94
CA GLN A 71 10.89 5.09 5.08
C GLN A 71 10.98 6.62 5.01
N SER A 72 9.96 7.28 4.45
CA SER A 72 9.93 8.73 4.30
C SER A 72 9.35 9.41 5.53
N ASN A 73 9.97 10.51 5.95
CA ASN A 73 9.38 11.42 6.93
C ASN A 73 8.28 12.26 6.27
N PRO A 74 7.04 12.29 6.78
CA PRO A 74 5.99 13.12 6.23
C PRO A 74 6.27 14.62 6.23
N ASP A 75 7.10 15.12 7.14
CA ASP A 75 7.50 16.52 7.17
C ASP A 75 8.41 16.88 5.98
N ASP A 76 9.33 15.99 5.61
CA ASP A 76 10.19 16.19 4.43
C ASP A 76 9.35 16.24 3.13
N VAL A 77 8.29 15.44 3.05
CA VAL A 77 7.34 15.47 1.93
C VAL A 77 6.57 16.79 1.90
N TYR A 78 6.14 17.28 3.06
CA TYR A 78 5.46 18.58 3.18
C TYR A 78 6.38 19.72 2.76
N ASP A 79 7.61 19.77 3.27
CA ASP A 79 8.59 20.81 2.97
C ASP A 79 8.95 20.80 1.49
N ARG A 80 9.05 19.62 0.87
CA ARG A 80 9.26 19.49 -0.57
C ARG A 80 8.11 20.06 -1.37
N LEU A 81 6.86 19.79 -0.98
CA LEU A 81 5.69 20.36 -1.65
C LEU A 81 5.60 21.88 -1.46
N LEU A 82 5.90 22.37 -0.25
CA LEU A 82 5.90 23.80 0.06
C LEU A 82 6.93 24.54 -0.80
N ALA A 83 8.16 24.02 -0.89
CA ALA A 83 9.22 24.59 -1.71
C ALA A 83 8.89 24.64 -3.21
N LEU A 84 7.98 23.78 -3.69
CA LEU A 84 7.51 23.82 -5.09
C LEU A 84 6.46 24.90 -5.33
N VAL A 85 5.67 25.29 -4.33
CA VAL A 85 4.55 26.22 -4.50
C VAL A 85 4.86 27.65 -4.03
N GLU A 86 5.71 27.82 -3.01
CA GLU A 86 6.08 29.13 -2.47
C GLU A 86 6.66 30.10 -3.52
N PRO A 87 7.57 29.69 -4.43
CA PRO A 87 8.09 30.59 -5.47
C PRO A 87 7.01 31.16 -6.40
N HIS A 88 5.84 30.52 -6.44
CA HIS A 88 4.69 30.94 -7.23
C HIS A 88 3.62 31.66 -6.41
N GLY A 89 3.94 32.05 -5.17
CA GLY A 89 2.99 32.69 -4.24
C GLY A 89 1.93 31.74 -3.67
N GLY A 90 2.13 30.43 -3.82
CA GLY A 90 1.26 29.41 -3.25
C GLY A 90 1.51 29.22 -1.76
N ALA A 91 0.49 28.75 -1.05
CA ALA A 91 0.58 28.34 0.34
C ALA A 91 0.08 26.91 0.49
N LEU A 92 0.60 26.18 1.47
CA LEU A 92 0.22 24.80 1.77
C LEU A 92 -0.29 24.70 3.20
N THR A 93 -1.29 23.85 3.42
CA THR A 93 -1.81 23.53 4.75
C THR A 93 -2.03 22.03 4.85
N LYS A 94 -1.62 21.41 5.96
CA LYS A 94 -1.89 20.00 6.23
C LYS A 94 -3.38 19.83 6.54
N SER A 95 -4.11 19.04 5.74
CA SER A 95 -5.52 18.69 5.99
C SER A 95 -5.66 17.59 7.06
N TRP A 96 -4.60 16.83 7.29
CA TRP A 96 -4.53 15.76 8.29
C TRP A 96 -3.09 15.66 8.83
N HIS A 97 -2.92 15.07 10.02
CA HIS A 97 -1.60 14.89 10.63
C HIS A 97 -1.06 13.49 10.31
N PRO A 98 -0.08 13.36 9.41
CA PRO A 98 0.47 12.06 9.04
C PRO A 98 1.16 11.37 10.21
N MET A 99 0.79 10.12 10.44
CA MET A 99 1.42 9.27 11.43
C MET A 99 2.59 8.52 10.79
N HIS A 100 3.81 8.93 11.10
CA HIS A 100 4.98 8.12 10.76
C HIS A 100 4.93 6.82 11.56
N SER A 101 5.09 5.69 10.87
CA SER A 101 5.06 4.37 11.47
C SER A 101 5.93 3.42 10.64
N PRO A 102 7.18 3.15 11.07
CA PRO A 102 8.05 2.20 10.41
C PRO A 102 7.40 0.81 10.27
N PRO A 103 7.74 0.04 9.22
CA PRO A 103 7.17 -1.29 9.03
C PRO A 103 7.71 -2.25 10.10
N SER A 104 6.92 -3.27 10.44
CA SER A 104 7.38 -4.37 11.30
C SER A 104 8.53 -5.11 10.60
N ALA A 105 9.56 -5.51 11.34
CA ALA A 105 10.60 -6.40 10.82
C ALA A 105 10.00 -7.75 10.40
N VAL A 106 10.66 -8.48 9.49
CA VAL A 106 10.24 -9.85 9.16
C VAL A 106 10.34 -10.74 10.41
N ASN A 107 9.31 -11.55 10.65
CA ASN A 107 9.27 -12.50 11.76
C ASN A 107 9.26 -13.93 11.20
N GLU A 108 10.39 -14.61 11.27
CA GLU A 108 10.57 -15.95 10.68
C GLU A 108 9.56 -16.98 11.23
N GLY A 109 9.27 -16.95 12.54
CA GLY A 109 8.31 -17.87 13.15
C GLY A 109 6.88 -17.65 12.66
N LEU A 110 6.47 -16.39 12.51
CA LEU A 110 5.17 -16.05 11.90
C LEU A 110 5.10 -16.50 10.44
N PHE A 111 6.15 -16.25 9.66
CA PHE A 111 6.20 -16.63 8.25
C PHE A 111 6.13 -18.16 8.09
N TYR A 112 6.90 -18.89 8.88
CA TYR A 112 6.81 -20.35 8.92
C TYR A 112 5.40 -20.84 9.28
N ALA A 113 4.75 -20.22 10.28
CA ALA A 113 3.38 -20.56 10.65
C ALA A 113 2.38 -20.27 9.52
N LEU A 114 2.56 -19.18 8.78
CA LEU A 114 1.76 -18.81 7.62
C LEU A 114 1.95 -19.79 6.46
N GLU A 115 3.19 -20.17 6.16
CA GLU A 115 3.54 -21.11 5.09
C GLU A 115 2.92 -22.49 5.36
N GLU A 116 3.12 -23.04 6.56
CA GLU A 116 2.54 -24.32 6.96
C GLU A 116 1.00 -24.30 6.93
N THR A 117 0.40 -23.24 7.48
CA THR A 117 -1.06 -23.13 7.53
C THR A 117 -1.65 -23.01 6.12
N SER A 118 -1.06 -22.14 5.29
CA SER A 118 -1.44 -21.96 3.90
C SER A 118 -1.27 -23.24 3.09
N GLY A 119 -0.11 -23.90 3.25
CA GLY A 119 0.22 -25.20 2.65
C GLY A 119 -0.85 -26.26 2.91
N SER A 120 -1.36 -26.30 4.14
CA SER A 120 -2.37 -27.28 4.56
C SER A 120 -3.77 -27.06 3.97
N LEU A 121 -4.05 -25.90 3.40
CA LEU A 121 -5.37 -25.52 2.88
C LEU A 121 -5.41 -25.33 1.37
N TRP A 122 -4.30 -24.89 0.77
CA TRP A 122 -4.19 -24.55 -0.65
C TRP A 122 -3.05 -25.26 -1.39
N GLY A 123 -2.29 -26.14 -0.72
CA GLY A 123 -1.07 -26.74 -1.27
C GLY A 123 0.13 -25.78 -1.20
N GLU A 124 1.26 -26.18 -1.77
CA GLU A 124 2.50 -25.37 -1.74
C GLU A 124 2.31 -24.05 -2.50
N ILE A 125 1.97 -22.99 -1.75
CA ILE A 125 1.85 -21.61 -2.23
C ILE A 125 2.87 -20.72 -1.51
N PRO A 126 3.55 -19.81 -2.22
CA PRO A 126 4.53 -18.92 -1.60
C PRO A 126 3.83 -17.89 -0.71
N VAL A 127 4.40 -17.63 0.47
CA VAL A 127 4.03 -16.50 1.33
C VAL A 127 5.01 -15.36 1.06
N VAL A 128 4.51 -14.27 0.49
CA VAL A 128 5.34 -13.12 0.08
C VAL A 128 4.94 -11.89 0.89
N PRO A 129 5.88 -11.20 1.55
CA PRO A 129 5.59 -9.93 2.20
C PRO A 129 5.27 -8.87 1.14
N VAL A 130 4.14 -8.19 1.31
CA VAL A 130 3.74 -7.08 0.44
C VAL A 130 3.40 -5.85 1.25
N MET A 131 3.57 -4.67 0.65
CA MET A 131 3.04 -3.43 1.17
C MET A 131 1.65 -3.21 0.57
N GLU A 132 0.65 -3.02 1.43
CA GLU A 132 -0.68 -2.62 1.00
C GLU A 132 -0.69 -1.13 0.63
N THR A 133 -1.44 -0.76 -0.40
CA THR A 133 -1.62 0.64 -0.84
C THR A 133 -2.72 1.37 -0.05
N GLY A 134 -3.50 0.61 0.72
CA GLY A 134 -4.53 1.06 1.64
C GLY A 134 -3.99 1.54 2.98
N ALA A 135 -4.89 1.68 3.95
CA ALA A 135 -4.57 2.07 5.31
C ALA A 135 -5.10 1.01 6.29
N THR A 136 -4.34 0.75 7.35
CA THR A 136 -4.72 -0.16 8.43
C THR A 136 -4.43 0.49 9.77
N ASP A 137 -5.07 -0.01 10.83
CA ASP A 137 -4.79 0.43 12.20
C ASP A 137 -3.41 0.00 12.71
N ALA A 138 -2.65 -0.75 11.89
CA ALA A 138 -1.32 -1.23 12.24
C ALA A 138 -0.33 -0.09 12.52
N ALA A 139 -0.56 1.12 12.01
CA ALA A 139 0.26 2.29 12.35
C ALA A 139 0.22 2.60 13.85
N TYR A 140 -0.97 2.52 14.47
CA TYR A 140 -1.16 2.79 15.89
C TYR A 140 -0.51 1.72 16.76
N THR A 141 -0.69 0.45 16.43
CA THR A 141 -0.13 -0.66 17.22
C THR A 141 1.38 -0.75 17.10
N ARG A 142 1.96 -0.53 15.90
CA ARG A 142 3.41 -0.45 15.73
C ARG A 142 4.01 0.72 16.52
N ASN A 143 3.36 1.87 16.52
CA ASN A 143 3.81 3.02 17.32
C ASN A 143 3.63 2.82 18.84
N ALA A 144 2.78 1.88 19.25
CA ALA A 144 2.70 1.41 20.63
C ALA A 144 3.72 0.30 20.96
N GLY A 145 4.64 -0.03 20.03
CA GLY A 145 5.68 -1.04 20.23
C GLY A 145 5.21 -2.48 19.98
N ILE A 146 4.05 -2.69 19.35
CA ILE A 146 3.51 -4.01 19.02
C ILE A 146 3.74 -4.30 17.53
N PRO A 147 4.66 -5.21 17.17
CA PRO A 147 4.82 -5.65 15.78
C PRO A 147 3.48 -6.15 15.23
N THR A 148 3.07 -5.61 14.09
CA THR A 148 1.77 -5.91 13.48
C THR A 148 1.94 -6.26 12.01
N TYR A 149 1.24 -7.31 11.57
CA TYR A 149 1.29 -7.87 10.24
C TYR A 149 -0.14 -8.06 9.72
N GLY A 150 -0.39 -7.63 8.48
CA GLY A 150 -1.67 -7.85 7.81
C GLY A 150 -1.66 -9.20 7.11
N VAL A 151 -2.65 -10.05 7.40
CA VAL A 151 -2.83 -11.37 6.78
C VAL A 151 -4.32 -11.55 6.53
N SER A 152 -4.67 -12.20 5.42
CA SER A 152 -6.03 -12.63 5.13
C SER A 152 -6.02 -14.09 4.67
N GLY A 153 -6.90 -14.91 5.26
CA GLY A 153 -7.20 -16.26 4.76
C GLY A 153 -8.28 -16.27 3.67
N LEU A 154 -8.76 -15.10 3.26
CA LEU A 154 -9.81 -14.97 2.26
C LEU A 154 -9.20 -15.05 0.87
N GLU A 155 -9.45 -16.17 0.17
CA GLU A 155 -9.08 -16.33 -1.23
C GLU A 155 -9.87 -15.34 -2.11
N TRP A 156 -9.15 -14.65 -2.99
CA TRP A 156 -9.69 -13.69 -3.95
C TRP A 156 -9.43 -14.19 -5.37
N ASP A 157 -10.43 -14.10 -6.25
CA ASP A 157 -10.22 -14.38 -7.68
C ASP A 157 -9.58 -13.15 -8.34
N ILE A 158 -8.29 -13.26 -8.66
CA ILE A 158 -7.50 -12.18 -9.28
C ILE A 158 -8.05 -11.72 -10.65
N SER A 159 -8.96 -12.48 -11.27
CA SER A 159 -9.65 -12.09 -12.49
C SER A 159 -10.89 -11.22 -12.23
N GLU A 160 -11.37 -11.19 -10.99
CA GLU A 160 -12.43 -10.27 -10.56
C GLU A 160 -11.88 -8.93 -10.09
N GLU A 161 -12.63 -7.86 -10.39
CA GLU A 161 -12.38 -6.51 -9.90
C GLU A 161 -12.49 -6.46 -8.37
N ASP A 162 -11.54 -5.81 -7.71
CA ASP A 162 -11.63 -5.48 -6.27
C ASP A 162 -12.88 -4.63 -5.99
N ARG A 163 -13.80 -5.19 -5.18
CA ARG A 163 -15.08 -4.57 -4.81
C ARG A 163 -15.09 -3.99 -3.39
N ALA A 164 -13.96 -4.01 -2.67
CA ALA A 164 -13.90 -3.40 -1.35
C ALA A 164 -14.34 -1.93 -1.42
N HIS A 165 -15.30 -1.54 -0.56
CA HIS A 165 -15.93 -0.20 -0.57
C HIS A 165 -16.70 0.16 -1.87
N GLY A 166 -16.90 -0.81 -2.75
CA GLY A 166 -17.58 -0.66 -4.03
C GLY A 166 -19.05 -1.07 -4.00
N ARG A 167 -19.70 -0.94 -5.14
CA ARG A 167 -21.07 -1.45 -5.31
C ARG A 167 -21.05 -2.98 -5.31
N ASP A 168 -21.95 -3.57 -4.53
CA ASP A 168 -22.16 -5.03 -4.48
C ASP A 168 -20.90 -5.79 -4.02
N GLU A 169 -20.22 -5.24 -3.00
CA GLU A 169 -19.13 -5.88 -2.27
C GLU A 169 -19.58 -7.26 -1.76
N ARG A 170 -18.80 -8.30 -2.08
CA ARG A 170 -19.12 -9.69 -1.78
C ARG A 170 -17.88 -10.55 -1.76
N VAL A 171 -18.02 -11.73 -1.17
CA VAL A 171 -16.98 -12.75 -1.11
C VAL A 171 -17.59 -14.12 -1.42
N GLY A 172 -16.78 -15.05 -1.92
CA GLY A 172 -17.23 -16.42 -2.12
C GLY A 172 -17.59 -17.09 -0.80
N ILE A 173 -18.70 -17.83 -0.75
CA ILE A 173 -19.12 -18.55 0.47
C ILE A 173 -18.05 -19.58 0.88
N GLY A 174 -17.50 -20.33 -0.09
CA GLY A 174 -16.40 -21.26 0.15
C GLY A 174 -15.15 -20.56 0.70
N ALA A 175 -14.79 -19.41 0.11
CA ALA A 175 -13.68 -18.58 0.55
C ALA A 175 -13.84 -18.12 2.01
N LEU A 176 -15.05 -17.69 2.38
CA LEU A 176 -15.37 -17.27 3.74
C LEU A 176 -15.16 -18.42 4.76
N TYR A 177 -15.70 -19.61 4.48
CA TYR A 177 -15.52 -20.75 5.38
C TYR A 177 -14.06 -21.22 5.46
N ARG A 178 -13.36 -21.25 4.33
CA ARG A 178 -11.94 -21.62 4.29
C ARG A 178 -11.07 -20.59 5.03
N SER A 179 -11.39 -19.30 4.94
CA SER A 179 -10.75 -18.23 5.73
C SER A 179 -10.95 -18.43 7.22
N GLY A 180 -12.14 -18.86 7.66
CA GLY A 180 -12.39 -19.24 9.04
C GLY A 180 -11.48 -20.38 9.52
N GLU A 181 -11.36 -21.44 8.72
CA GLU A 181 -10.46 -22.56 9.03
C GLU A 181 -8.99 -22.13 9.05
N PHE A 182 -8.57 -21.26 8.13
CA PHE A 182 -7.23 -20.65 8.13
C PHE A 182 -6.93 -19.94 9.44
N TRP A 183 -7.81 -19.04 9.87
CA TRP A 183 -7.61 -18.30 11.12
C TRP A 183 -7.59 -19.22 12.33
N TYR A 184 -8.44 -20.24 12.36
CA TYR A 184 -8.44 -21.24 13.43
C TYR A 184 -7.08 -21.95 13.52
N ARG A 185 -6.57 -22.47 12.40
CA ARG A 185 -5.27 -23.18 12.35
C ARG A 185 -4.10 -22.28 12.69
N LEU A 186 -4.03 -21.09 12.08
CA LEU A 186 -2.96 -20.13 12.31
C LEU A 186 -2.91 -19.72 13.78
N THR A 187 -4.07 -19.36 14.36
CA THR A 187 -4.16 -18.96 15.77
C THR A 187 -3.73 -20.11 16.68
N ARG A 188 -4.19 -21.34 16.42
CA ARG A 188 -3.77 -22.50 17.20
C ARG A 188 -2.27 -22.75 17.08
N LYS A 189 -1.67 -22.61 15.90
CA LYS A 189 -0.24 -22.82 15.70
C LYS A 189 0.57 -21.77 16.48
N LEU A 190 0.20 -20.50 16.39
CA LEU A 190 0.86 -19.40 17.09
C LEU A 190 0.66 -19.43 18.61
N ALA A 191 -0.49 -19.94 19.09
CA ALA A 191 -0.80 -20.02 20.52
C ALA A 191 -0.37 -21.34 21.19
N ALA A 192 -0.14 -22.39 20.40
CA ALA A 192 0.31 -23.70 20.92
C ALA A 192 1.82 -23.76 21.19
N GLU A 193 2.58 -22.73 20.79
CA GLU A 193 3.96 -22.55 21.20
C GLU A 193 4.00 -22.02 22.65
N ASN A 194 3.98 -22.96 23.60
CA ASN A 194 4.62 -22.87 24.92
C ASN A 194 5.29 -24.21 25.24
#